data_AF-A0A920JGA6-F1
#
_entry.id   AF-A0A920JGA6-F1
#
_cell.length_a   1.000
_cell.length_b   1.000
_cell.length_c   1.000
_cell.angle_alpha   90.00
_cell.angle_beta   90.00
_cell.angle_gamma   90.00
#
_symmetry.space_group_name_H-M   'P 1'
#
loop_
_entity.id
_entity.type
_entity.pdbx_description
1 polymer ?
#
loop_
_entity_poly.entity_id
_entity_poly.type
_entity_poly.pdbx_seq_one_letter_code
_entity_poly.pdbx_strand_id
1 'polypeptide(L)'
;MNKIRRYQIKFKATLTFLVIDAMPGQEAINVADSFNDKLSLDGMILTKLDGDSRGGAALSAKTIVGKPIAFASTGEKLEDFEVFHPDRLASRILGMGDVLTLIEKAEDAFDQQEAQRAADRLLNGQFNLEDFLEQMQQLKKMGLSKYCRERCRVFLRA
;
A
#
# COMPACT_ATOMS: atom_id res chain seq x y z
N MET A 1 -13.62 28.33 -16.75
CA MET A 1 -12.40 28.96 -16.20
C MET A 1 -12.45 30.49 -16.08
N ASN A 2 -12.82 31.26 -17.11
CA ASN A 2 -12.66 32.73 -17.11
C ASN A 2 -13.37 33.47 -15.97
N LYS A 3 -14.51 32.97 -15.49
CA LYS A 3 -15.23 33.53 -14.34
C LYS A 3 -14.42 33.43 -13.03
N ILE A 4 -13.79 32.28 -12.77
CA ILE A 4 -13.03 32.01 -11.54
C ILE A 4 -11.76 32.88 -11.52
N ARG A 5 -11.04 32.95 -12.64
CA ARG A 5 -9.85 33.80 -12.79
C ARG A 5 -10.16 35.28 -12.51
N ARG A 6 -11.33 35.77 -12.94
CA ARG A 6 -11.78 37.14 -12.68
C ARG A 6 -11.95 37.41 -11.18
N TYR A 7 -12.47 36.44 -10.43
CA TYR A 7 -12.61 36.58 -8.98
C TYR A 7 -11.27 36.54 -8.24
N GLN A 8 -10.33 35.68 -8.67
CA GLN A 8 -8.99 35.63 -8.09
C GLN A 8 -8.27 36.98 -8.18
N ILE A 9 -8.36 37.64 -9.34
CA ILE A 9 -7.78 38.97 -9.57
C ILE A 9 -8.51 40.04 -8.74
N LYS A 10 -9.85 39.97 -8.67
CA LYS A 10 -10.66 40.98 -7.96
C LYS A 10 -10.41 40.96 -6.46
N PHE A 11 -10.29 39.78 -5.85
CA PHE A 11 -10.24 39.61 -4.40
C PHE A 11 -8.83 39.40 -3.84
N LYS A 12 -7.80 39.29 -4.70
CA LYS A 12 -6.39 39.08 -4.29
C LYS A 12 -6.27 37.99 -3.22
N ALA A 13 -6.75 36.79 -3.54
CA ALA A 13 -6.63 35.65 -2.62
C ALA A 13 -5.16 35.37 -2.30
N THR A 14 -4.82 35.29 -1.01
CA THR A 14 -3.46 34.96 -0.56
C THR A 14 -3.10 33.50 -0.81
N LEU A 15 -4.09 32.61 -0.67
CA LEU A 15 -3.94 31.17 -0.88
C LEU A 15 -5.12 30.65 -1.69
N THR A 16 -4.84 29.90 -2.75
CA THR A 16 -5.82 29.28 -3.63
C THR A 16 -5.62 27.77 -3.63
N PHE A 17 -6.61 27.04 -3.10
CA PHE A 17 -6.60 25.58 -3.06
C PHE A 17 -7.59 25.00 -4.07
N LEU A 18 -7.19 23.92 -4.73
CA LEU A 18 -8.08 23.11 -5.55
C LEU A 18 -8.49 21.85 -4.78
N VAL A 19 -9.79 21.63 -4.64
CA VAL A 19 -10.37 20.44 -4.02
C VAL A 19 -10.64 19.40 -5.11
N ILE A 20 -10.14 18.17 -4.91
CA ILE A 20 -10.23 17.09 -5.88
C ILE A 20 -10.72 15.81 -5.19
N ASP A 21 -11.66 15.13 -5.85
CA ASP A 21 -12.11 13.80 -5.47
C ASP A 21 -11.07 12.76 -5.88
N ALA A 22 -10.67 11.86 -4.98
CA ALA A 22 -9.73 10.79 -5.26
C ALA A 22 -10.34 9.64 -6.09
N MET A 23 -11.67 9.48 -6.08
CA MET A 23 -12.38 8.36 -6.71
C MET A 23 -12.19 8.26 -8.25
N PRO A 24 -12.15 9.37 -9.03
CA PRO A 24 -11.87 9.33 -10.47
C PRO A 24 -10.39 9.01 -10.79
N GLY A 25 -9.54 8.86 -9.77
CA GLY A 25 -8.17 8.42 -9.92
C GLY A 25 -7.34 9.34 -10.81
N GLN A 26 -6.91 8.84 -11.97
CA GLN A 26 -6.02 9.55 -12.90
C GLN A 26 -6.70 10.70 -13.64
N GLU A 27 -8.00 10.61 -13.93
CA GLU A 27 -8.71 11.68 -14.64
C GLU A 27 -8.76 12.97 -13.82
N ALA A 28 -8.91 12.83 -12.50
CA ALA A 28 -8.91 13.95 -11.58
C ALA A 28 -7.61 14.78 -11.65
N ILE A 29 -6.49 14.12 -11.99
CA ILE A 29 -5.17 14.75 -12.13
C ILE A 29 -5.09 15.58 -13.39
N ASN A 30 -5.61 15.08 -14.52
CA ASN A 30 -5.63 15.83 -15.78
C ASN A 30 -6.46 17.11 -15.66
N VAL A 31 -7.55 17.04 -14.88
CA VAL A 31 -8.34 18.22 -14.53
C VAL A 31 -7.52 19.17 -13.64
N ALA A 32 -6.83 18.65 -12.62
CA ALA A 32 -5.96 19.45 -11.76
C ALA A 32 -4.90 20.23 -12.54
N ASP A 33 -4.24 19.55 -13.48
CA ASP A 33 -3.20 20.10 -14.35
C ASP A 33 -3.76 21.23 -15.22
N SER A 34 -4.89 20.95 -15.89
CA SER A 34 -5.62 21.95 -16.69
C SER A 34 -6.07 23.18 -15.87
N PHE A 35 -6.29 23.02 -14.57
CA PHE A 35 -6.63 24.12 -13.67
C PHE A 35 -5.38 24.90 -13.23
N ASN A 36 -4.29 24.21 -12.94
CA ASN A 36 -3.01 24.81 -12.56
C ASN A 36 -2.41 25.68 -13.67
N ASP A 37 -2.59 25.31 -14.93
CA ASP A 37 -2.18 26.12 -16.09
C ASP A 37 -2.93 27.46 -16.19
N LYS A 38 -4.19 27.47 -15.73
CA LYS A 38 -5.11 28.60 -15.95
C LYS A 38 -5.29 29.46 -14.70
N LEU A 39 -5.02 28.91 -13.53
CA LEU A 39 -5.18 29.53 -12.23
C LEU A 39 -3.91 29.29 -11.42
N SER A 40 -3.39 30.32 -10.80
CA SER A 40 -2.26 30.16 -9.86
C SER A 40 -2.78 29.46 -8.61
N LEU A 41 -2.51 28.16 -8.50
CA LEU A 41 -2.83 27.35 -7.33
C LEU A 41 -1.61 27.29 -6.40
N ASP A 42 -1.86 27.37 -5.09
CA ASP A 42 -0.84 27.24 -4.06
C ASP A 42 -0.75 25.81 -3.53
N GLY A 43 -1.86 25.09 -3.56
CA GLY A 43 -1.92 23.70 -3.14
C GLY A 43 -3.23 23.01 -3.50
N MET A 44 -3.34 21.77 -3.06
CA MET A 44 -4.47 20.90 -3.35
C MET A 44 -5.03 20.26 -2.07
N ILE A 45 -6.31 19.91 -2.12
CA ILE A 45 -7.01 19.17 -1.09
C ILE A 45 -7.61 17.94 -1.74
N LEU A 46 -7.36 16.77 -1.16
CA LEU A 46 -7.91 15.51 -1.64
C LEU A 46 -9.06 15.05 -0.76
N THR A 47 -10.12 14.54 -1.35
CA THR A 47 -11.27 13.97 -0.62
C THR A 47 -11.49 12.52 -1.01
N LYS A 48 -12.20 11.77 -0.17
CA LYS A 48 -12.56 10.37 -0.39
C LYS A 48 -11.36 9.44 -0.61
N LEU A 49 -10.29 9.63 0.17
CA LEU A 49 -9.07 8.81 0.10
C LEU A 49 -9.23 7.40 0.71
N ASP A 50 -10.39 7.10 1.28
CA ASP A 50 -10.81 5.80 1.80
C ASP A 50 -11.27 4.81 0.71
N GLY A 51 -11.53 5.30 -0.51
CA GLY A 51 -11.97 4.49 -1.63
C GLY A 51 -10.93 3.50 -2.16
N ASP A 52 -11.42 2.35 -2.66
CA ASP A 52 -10.72 1.12 -3.11
C ASP A 52 -9.62 1.32 -4.18
N SER A 53 -9.47 2.54 -4.72
CA SER A 53 -8.40 2.90 -5.66
C SER A 53 -7.20 3.45 -4.89
N ARG A 54 -6.41 2.50 -4.36
CA ARG A 54 -5.04 2.64 -3.83
C ARG A 54 -4.38 3.95 -4.29
N GLY A 55 -3.94 4.79 -3.35
CA GLY A 55 -3.53 6.20 -3.47
C GLY A 55 -2.51 6.63 -4.54
N GLY A 56 -2.26 5.84 -5.58
CA GLY A 56 -1.52 6.22 -6.77
C GLY A 56 -2.04 7.50 -7.43
N ALA A 57 -3.34 7.81 -7.32
CA ALA A 57 -3.88 9.10 -7.77
C ALA A 57 -3.28 10.29 -7.00
N ALA A 58 -3.18 10.18 -5.68
CA ALA A 58 -2.59 11.21 -4.82
C ALA A 58 -1.07 11.35 -5.02
N LEU A 59 -0.36 10.24 -5.24
CA LEU A 59 1.07 10.26 -5.57
C LEU A 59 1.34 10.90 -6.95
N SER A 60 0.49 10.56 -7.92
CA SER A 60 0.59 11.05 -9.30
C SER A 60 0.20 12.52 -9.38
N ALA A 61 -0.74 12.99 -8.57
CA ALA A 61 -1.13 14.40 -8.48
C ALA A 61 0.05 15.31 -8.09
N LYS A 62 0.85 14.92 -7.09
CA LYS A 62 2.06 15.68 -6.72
C LYS A 62 3.08 15.70 -7.87
N THR A 63 3.25 14.58 -8.56
CA THR A 63 4.26 14.43 -9.61
C THR A 63 3.90 15.21 -10.88
N ILE A 64 2.62 15.23 -11.25
CA ILE A 64 2.12 15.86 -12.48
C ILE A 64 1.84 17.35 -12.26
N VAL A 65 1.10 17.70 -11.20
CA VAL A 65 0.66 19.09 -10.96
C VAL A 65 1.75 19.93 -10.31
N GLY A 66 2.72 19.31 -9.63
CA GLY A 66 3.86 19.99 -9.00
C GLY A 66 3.50 20.86 -7.79
N LYS A 67 2.25 20.79 -7.30
CA LYS A 67 1.76 21.55 -6.14
C LYS A 67 1.64 20.65 -4.91
N PRO A 68 1.88 21.18 -3.70
CA PRO A 68 1.73 20.41 -2.47
C PRO A 68 0.26 20.10 -2.18
N ILE A 69 0.02 18.90 -1.64
CA ILE A 69 -1.28 18.52 -1.07
C ILE A 69 -1.26 18.94 0.40
N ALA A 70 -2.19 19.82 0.80
CA ALA A 70 -2.25 20.35 2.16
C ALA A 70 -3.11 19.48 3.08
N PHE A 71 -4.27 19.06 2.59
CA PHE A 71 -5.26 18.31 3.39
C PHE A 71 -5.81 17.12 2.62
N ALA A 72 -6.26 16.14 3.39
CA ALA A 72 -6.84 14.89 2.94
C ALA A 72 -8.09 14.56 3.77
N SER A 73 -9.16 14.14 3.11
CA SER A 73 -10.33 13.56 3.78
C SER A 73 -10.42 12.06 3.48
N THR A 74 -10.57 11.26 4.54
CA THR A 74 -10.74 9.81 4.50
C THR A 74 -12.18 9.38 4.84
N GLY A 75 -13.12 10.31 4.83
CA GLY A 75 -14.49 10.06 5.25
C GLY A 75 -15.35 11.31 5.21
N GLU A 76 -16.61 11.17 5.62
CA GLU A 76 -17.63 12.21 5.56
C GLU A 76 -17.68 13.09 6.82
N LYS A 77 -17.12 12.63 7.94
CA LYS A 77 -17.18 13.37 9.19
C LYS A 77 -16.12 14.47 9.22
N LEU A 78 -16.35 15.49 10.04
CA LEU A 78 -15.37 16.55 10.30
C LEU A 78 -14.07 16.01 10.90
N GLU A 79 -14.16 14.92 11.65
CA GLU A 79 -13.02 14.21 12.24
C GLU A 79 -12.13 13.54 11.19
N ASP A 80 -12.68 13.25 10.01
CA ASP A 80 -11.98 12.54 8.93
C ASP A 80 -11.19 13.48 8.01
N PHE A 81 -11.19 14.79 8.29
CA PHE A 81 -10.42 15.79 7.57
C PHE A 81 -9.09 16.06 8.27
N GLU A 82 -8.01 15.51 7.73
CA GLU A 82 -6.68 15.55 8.32
C GLU A 82 -5.64 16.25 7.41
N VAL A 83 -4.52 16.64 8.03
CA VAL A 83 -3.36 17.14 7.30
C VAL A 83 -2.77 16.00 6.47
N PHE A 84 -2.40 16.29 5.22
CA PHE A 84 -1.87 15.26 4.35
C PHE A 84 -0.43 14.88 4.74
N HIS A 85 -0.23 13.60 5.08
CA HIS A 85 1.08 13.03 5.37
C HIS A 85 1.51 12.06 4.25
N PRO A 86 2.49 12.44 3.40
CA PRO A 86 2.90 11.62 2.26
C PRO A 86 3.49 10.27 2.68
N ASP A 87 4.16 10.21 3.84
CA ASP A 87 4.77 8.98 4.36
C ASP A 87 3.71 7.90 4.62
N ARG A 88 2.58 8.28 5.23
CA ARG A 88 1.45 7.37 5.51
C ARG A 88 0.85 6.82 4.22
N LEU A 89 0.71 7.68 3.21
CA LEU A 89 0.20 7.28 1.90
C LEU A 89 1.18 6.33 1.19
N ALA A 90 2.48 6.64 1.22
CA ALA A 90 3.52 5.81 0.63
C ALA A 90 3.56 4.42 1.28
N SER A 91 3.50 4.33 2.61
CA SER A 91 3.44 3.04 3.32
C SER A 91 2.20 2.21 2.96
N ARG A 92 1.04 2.86 2.79
CA ARG A 92 -0.21 2.20 2.35
C ARG A 92 -0.13 1.70 0.90
N ILE A 93 0.45 2.46 -0.01
CA ILE A 93 0.57 2.09 -1.45
C ILE A 93 1.63 1.01 -1.66
N LEU A 94 2.82 1.20 -1.07
CA LEU A 94 3.94 0.28 -1.21
C LEU A 94 3.73 -1.02 -0.43
N GLY A 95 2.71 -1.07 0.43
CA GLY A 95 2.47 -2.22 1.30
C GLY A 95 3.71 -2.55 2.11
N MET A 96 4.48 -1.56 2.57
CA MET A 96 5.71 -1.79 3.37
C MET A 96 5.43 -2.40 4.74
N GLY A 97 4.17 -2.71 5.07
CA GLY A 97 3.82 -3.67 6.11
C GLY A 97 3.99 -5.14 5.70
N ASP A 98 4.06 -5.46 4.41
CA ASP A 98 4.30 -6.82 3.89
C ASP A 98 5.76 -7.05 3.49
N VAL A 99 6.47 -6.08 2.91
CA VAL A 99 7.86 -6.32 2.43
C VAL A 99 8.86 -6.44 3.59
N LEU A 100 8.77 -5.60 4.62
CA LEU A 100 9.60 -5.75 5.82
C LEU A 100 9.27 -7.06 6.55
N THR A 101 7.98 -7.40 6.69
CA THR A 101 7.53 -8.66 7.27
C THR A 101 7.92 -9.88 6.43
N LEU A 102 8.02 -9.74 5.10
CA LEU A 102 8.50 -10.79 4.19
C LEU A 102 10.01 -10.96 4.27
N ILE A 103 10.77 -9.87 4.49
CA ILE A 103 12.22 -9.94 4.72
C ILE A 103 12.50 -10.53 6.11
N GLU A 104 11.81 -10.08 7.15
CA GLU A 104 11.91 -10.64 8.51
C GLU A 104 11.50 -12.12 8.53
N LYS A 105 10.39 -12.50 7.87
CA LYS A 105 10.00 -13.92 7.74
C LYS A 105 10.93 -14.74 6.85
N ALA A 106 11.58 -14.13 5.87
CA ALA A 106 12.56 -14.81 5.02
C ALA A 106 13.89 -15.01 5.74
N GLU A 107 14.30 -14.06 6.60
CA GLU A 107 15.45 -14.20 7.50
C GLU A 107 15.16 -15.24 8.60
N ASP A 108 13.97 -15.22 9.22
CA ASP A 108 13.55 -16.23 10.20
C ASP A 108 13.39 -17.64 9.60
N ALA A 109 13.05 -17.73 8.30
CA ALA A 109 12.93 -19.01 7.59
C ALA A 109 14.25 -19.54 7.02
N PHE A 110 15.32 -18.72 6.99
CA PHE A 110 16.66 -19.13 6.58
C PHE A 110 17.63 -19.02 7.75
N ASP A 111 17.48 -19.94 8.69
CA ASP A 111 18.49 -20.18 9.72
C ASP A 111 19.77 -20.69 9.04
N GLN A 112 20.80 -19.85 8.98
CA GLN A 112 22.07 -20.14 8.29
C GLN A 112 22.72 -21.45 8.79
N GLN A 113 22.40 -21.87 10.01
CA GLN A 113 22.85 -23.14 10.57
C GLN A 113 22.18 -24.38 9.96
N GLU A 114 20.89 -24.32 9.61
CA GLU A 114 20.20 -25.46 8.97
C GLU A 114 20.65 -25.64 7.52
N ALA A 115 20.87 -24.55 6.80
CA ALA A 115 21.36 -24.59 5.41
C ALA A 115 22.76 -25.20 5.31
N GLN A 116 23.67 -24.88 6.24
CA GLN A 116 25.00 -25.48 6.29
C GLN A 116 24.96 -26.96 6.68
N ARG A 117 24.15 -27.35 7.66
CA ARG A 117 23.97 -28.77 8.01
C ARG A 117 23.34 -29.56 6.86
N ALA A 118 22.38 -29.00 6.14
CA ALA A 118 21.76 -29.64 4.99
C ALA A 118 22.74 -29.78 3.82
N ALA A 119 23.58 -28.77 3.58
CA ALA A 119 24.62 -28.82 2.54
C ALA A 119 25.70 -29.87 2.86
N ASP A 120 26.18 -29.92 4.11
CA ASP A 120 27.15 -30.93 4.55
C ASP A 120 26.57 -32.36 4.50
N ARG A 121 25.27 -32.53 4.80
CA ARG A 121 24.59 -33.84 4.70
C ARG A 121 24.39 -34.29 3.25
N LEU A 122 24.10 -33.35 2.33
CA LEU A 122 24.02 -33.62 0.88
C LEU A 122 25.37 -34.00 0.27
N LEU A 123 26.45 -33.36 0.72
CA LEU A 123 27.82 -33.65 0.27
C LEU A 123 28.34 -35.00 0.79
N ASN A 124 27.95 -35.40 2.01
CA ASN A 124 28.37 -36.65 2.64
C ASN A 124 27.55 -37.89 2.22
N GLY A 125 26.48 -37.73 1.42
CA GLY A 125 25.79 -38.83 0.73
C GLY A 125 25.13 -39.89 1.61
N GLN A 126 25.02 -39.67 2.92
CA GLN A 126 24.38 -40.61 3.84
C GLN A 126 22.96 -40.15 4.17
N PHE A 127 22.02 -40.47 3.29
CA PHE A 127 20.60 -40.46 3.63
C PHE A 127 20.31 -41.67 4.51
N ASN A 128 20.24 -41.47 5.83
CA ASN A 128 19.89 -42.52 6.78
C ASN A 128 18.38 -42.51 7.07
N LEU A 129 17.87 -43.58 7.69
CA LEU A 129 16.44 -43.74 7.98
C LEU A 129 15.94 -42.72 9.03
N GLU A 130 16.86 -42.18 9.83
CA GLU A 130 16.59 -41.21 10.89
C GLU A 130 16.32 -39.82 10.29
N ASP A 131 17.03 -39.41 9.24
CA ASP A 131 16.79 -38.18 8.49
C ASP A 131 15.40 -38.20 7.81
N PHE A 132 14.97 -39.36 7.29
CA PHE A 132 13.62 -39.52 6.74
C PHE A 132 12.53 -39.41 7.83
N LEU A 133 12.82 -39.91 9.03
CA LEU A 133 11.93 -39.81 10.18
C LEU A 133 11.81 -38.35 10.66
N GLU A 134 12.91 -37.61 10.73
CA GLU A 134 12.93 -36.19 11.11
C GLU A 134 12.11 -35.33 10.13
N GLN A 135 12.28 -35.54 8.82
CA GLN A 135 11.47 -34.84 7.80
C GLN A 135 9.98 -35.17 7.94
N MET A 136 9.63 -36.45 8.18
CA MET A 136 8.24 -36.85 8.41
C MET A 136 7.65 -36.23 9.69
N GLN A 137 8.44 -36.06 10.74
CA GLN A 137 8.02 -35.42 11.99
C GLN A 137 7.86 -33.89 11.83
N GLN A 138 8.73 -33.22 11.08
CA GLN A 138 8.58 -31.79 10.76
C GLN A 138 7.30 -31.53 9.94
N LEU A 139 7.02 -32.34 8.92
CA LEU A 139 5.77 -32.27 8.15
C LEU A 139 4.52 -32.49 9.02
N LYS A 140 4.63 -33.34 10.05
CA LYS A 140 3.56 -33.56 11.04
C LYS A 140 3.39 -32.36 11.98
N LYS A 141 4.48 -31.71 12.40
CA LYS A 141 4.48 -30.49 13.25
C LYS A 141 3.96 -29.26 12.51
N MET A 142 4.25 -29.11 11.22
CA MET A 142 3.74 -28.02 10.37
C MET A 142 2.23 -28.10 10.08
N GLY A 143 1.54 -29.13 10.56
CA GLY A 143 0.07 -29.10 10.67
C GLY A 143 -0.69 -29.43 9.38
N LEU A 144 -0.16 -30.32 8.51
CA LEU A 144 -0.93 -30.92 7.41
C LEU A 144 -2.28 -31.52 7.88
N SER A 145 -2.34 -32.02 9.12
CA SER A 145 -3.57 -32.50 9.78
C SER A 145 -4.60 -31.41 10.09
N LYS A 146 -4.15 -30.15 10.25
CA LYS A 146 -5.01 -28.99 10.50
C LYS A 146 -5.48 -28.37 9.19
N TYR A 147 -4.55 -28.20 8.24
CA TYR A 147 -4.83 -27.66 6.90
C TYR A 147 -5.83 -28.53 6.10
N CYS A 148 -5.72 -29.86 6.20
CA CYS A 148 -6.67 -30.77 5.56
C CYS A 148 -8.05 -30.78 6.26
N ARG A 149 -8.10 -30.58 7.59
CA ARG A 149 -9.36 -30.53 8.35
C ARG A 149 -10.15 -29.25 8.10
N GLU A 150 -9.47 -28.09 8.05
CA GLU A 150 -10.11 -26.81 7.75
C GLU A 150 -10.65 -26.75 6.33
N ARG A 151 -9.89 -27.28 5.37
CA ARG A 151 -10.26 -27.26 3.95
C ARG A 151 -11.36 -28.28 3.60
N CYS A 152 -11.41 -29.45 4.26
CA CYS A 152 -12.55 -30.37 4.16
C CYS A 152 -13.83 -29.83 4.83
N ARG A 153 -13.72 -29.01 5.89
CA ARG A 153 -14.90 -28.41 6.55
C ARG A 153 -15.62 -27.40 5.66
N VAL A 154 -14.89 -26.72 4.80
CA VAL A 154 -15.44 -25.80 3.78
C VAL A 154 -16.11 -26.58 2.64
N PHE A 155 -15.57 -27.75 2.27
CA PHE A 155 -16.12 -28.57 1.20
C PHE A 155 -17.36 -29.40 1.60
N LEU A 156 -17.53 -29.73 2.88
CA LEU A 156 -18.70 -30.47 3.42
C LEU A 156 -19.86 -29.57 3.88
N ARG A 157 -19.77 -28.25 3.69
CA ARG A 157 -20.82 -27.26 4.00
C ARG A 157 -21.36 -26.52 2.77
N ALA A 158 -20.95 -26.91 1.57
CA ALA A 158 -21.57 -26.57 0.29
C ALA A 158 -22.38 -27.78 -0.20
#